data_AF-A0A0C2F8X9-F1
#
_entry.id   AF-A0A0C2F8X9-F1
#
_cell.length_a   1.000
_cell.length_b   1.000
_cell.length_c   1.000
_cell.angle_alpha   90.00
_cell.angle_beta   90.00
_cell.angle_gamma   90.00
#
_symmetry.space_group_name_H-M   'P 1'
#
loop_
_entity.id
_entity.type
_entity.pdbx_description
1 polymer ?
#
loop_
_entity_poly.entity_id
_entity_poly.type
_entity_poly.pdbx_seq_one_letter_code
_entity_poly.pdbx_strand_id
1 'polypeptide(L)'
;MIRCDFCSTERREQYKCPRCNCNYCSLRCYRNKKHSNCSESFYKECLKEHLEGKHFEGGSGDQKQDTFEARMQKYFNGEIDGIP
;
A
#
# COMPACT_ATOMS: atom_id res chain seq x y z
N MET A 1 -7.01 -28.09 -18.44
CA MET A 1 -7.55 -26.95 -17.65
C MET A 1 -6.64 -26.78 -16.44
N ILE A 2 -6.45 -25.56 -15.94
CA ILE A 2 -5.58 -25.28 -14.78
C ILE A 2 -6.47 -25.14 -13.55
N ARG A 3 -6.04 -25.70 -12.41
CA ARG A 3 -6.78 -25.66 -11.15
C ARG A 3 -6.30 -24.49 -10.29
N CYS A 4 -7.24 -23.70 -9.78
CA CYS A 4 -6.93 -22.62 -8.86
C CYS A 4 -6.59 -23.16 -7.46
N ASP A 5 -5.46 -22.72 -6.90
CA ASP A 5 -4.99 -23.12 -5.57
C ASP A 5 -5.91 -22.68 -4.42
N PHE A 6 -6.78 -21.69 -4.65
CA PHE A 6 -7.57 -21.05 -3.60
C PHE A 6 -9.04 -21.48 -3.56
N CYS A 7 -9.65 -21.73 -4.72
CA CYS A 7 -11.07 -22.13 -4.84
C CYS A 7 -11.28 -23.50 -5.49
N SER A 8 -10.20 -24.20 -5.86
CA SER A 8 -10.25 -25.52 -6.52
C SER A 8 -10.99 -25.56 -7.86
N THR A 9 -11.43 -24.41 -8.39
CA THR A 9 -12.12 -24.32 -9.68
C THR A 9 -11.11 -24.46 -10.82
N GLU A 10 -11.50 -25.21 -11.85
CA GLU A 10 -10.72 -25.37 -13.07
C GLU A 10 -11.14 -24.33 -14.11
N ARG A 11 -10.15 -23.68 -14.73
CA ARG A 11 -10.36 -22.70 -15.81
C ARG A 11 -9.35 -22.94 -16.92
N ARG A 12 -9.68 -22.52 -18.16
CA ARG A 12 -8.71 -22.55 -19.28
C ARG A 12 -7.61 -21.51 -19.10
N GLU A 13 -7.97 -20.35 -18.58
CA GLU A 13 -7.06 -19.24 -18.34
C GLU A 13 -7.01 -18.91 -16.84
N GLN A 14 -5.80 -18.78 -16.31
CA GLN A 14 -5.54 -18.42 -14.92
C GLN A 14 -4.34 -17.48 -14.85
N TYR A 15 -4.31 -16.66 -13.80
CA TYR A 15 -3.18 -15.81 -13.49
C TYR A 15 -2.21 -16.53 -12.57
N LYS A 16 -0.93 -16.14 -12.64
CA LYS A 16 0.14 -16.70 -11.79
C LYS A 16 0.71 -15.61 -10.89
N CYS A 17 0.78 -15.86 -9.59
CA CYS A 17 1.42 -14.91 -8.69
C CYS A 17 2.95 -14.90 -8.92
N PRO A 18 3.59 -13.74 -9.17
CA PRO A 18 5.04 -13.69 -9.39
C PRO A 18 5.86 -13.98 -8.14
N ARG A 19 5.25 -13.93 -6.94
CA ARG A 19 5.96 -14.08 -5.66
C ARG A 19 5.93 -15.50 -5.10
N CYS A 20 4.80 -16.19 -5.24
CA CYS A 20 4.63 -17.56 -4.75
C CYS A 20 4.32 -18.58 -5.86
N ASN A 21 4.24 -18.14 -7.11
CA ASN A 21 4.03 -18.98 -8.29
C ASN A 21 2.69 -19.74 -8.34
N CYS A 22 1.76 -19.47 -7.40
CA CYS A 22 0.44 -20.10 -7.31
C CYS A 22 -0.52 -19.60 -8.41
N ASN A 23 -1.44 -20.46 -8.84
CA ASN A 23 -2.43 -20.14 -9.87
C ASN A 23 -3.75 -19.68 -9.25
N TYR A 24 -4.29 -18.56 -9.75
CA TYR A 24 -5.56 -18.01 -9.32
C TYR A 24 -6.47 -17.63 -10.48
N CYS A 25 -7.77 -17.88 -10.32
CA CYS A 25 -8.73 -17.66 -11.40
C CYS A 25 -9.36 -16.25 -11.41
N SER A 26 -9.24 -15.49 -10.32
CA SER A 26 -9.86 -14.16 -10.19
C SER A 26 -9.26 -13.35 -9.05
N LEU A 27 -9.55 -12.05 -9.02
CA LEU A 27 -9.10 -11.15 -7.94
C LEU A 27 -9.57 -11.61 -6.55
N ARG A 28 -10.75 -12.25 -6.46
CA ARG A 28 -11.24 -12.84 -5.22
C ARG A 28 -10.31 -13.93 -4.69
N CYS A 29 -9.73 -14.73 -5.58
CA CYS A 29 -8.75 -15.76 -5.22
C CYS A 29 -7.38 -15.16 -4.90
N TYR A 30 -6.99 -14.10 -5.60
CA TYR A 30 -5.78 -13.34 -5.28
C TYR A 30 -5.82 -12.71 -3.87
N ARG A 31 -6.99 -12.21 -3.44
CA ARG A 31 -7.22 -11.63 -2.10
C ARG A 31 -7.71 -12.64 -1.05
N ASN A 32 -7.60 -13.94 -1.33
CA ASN A 32 -8.04 -14.96 -0.39
C ASN A 32 -7.14 -14.95 0.86
N LYS A 33 -7.68 -15.29 2.04
CA LYS A 33 -6.91 -15.43 3.29
C LYS A 33 -5.66 -16.32 3.14
N LYS A 34 -5.75 -17.38 2.34
CA LYS A 34 -4.62 -18.27 2.03
C LYS A 34 -3.49 -17.59 1.24
N HIS A 35 -3.80 -16.53 0.49
CA HIS A 35 -2.85 -15.74 -0.30
C HIS A 35 -2.56 -14.36 0.33
N SER A 36 -3.03 -14.10 1.55
CA SER A 36 -2.92 -12.81 2.23
C SER A 36 -1.49 -12.29 2.30
N ASN A 37 -0.52 -13.15 2.62
CA ASN A 37 0.89 -12.76 2.71
C ASN A 37 1.41 -12.11 1.41
N CYS A 38 1.08 -12.72 0.26
CA CYS A 38 1.48 -12.20 -1.05
C CYS A 38 0.67 -10.98 -1.47
N SER A 39 -0.63 -10.91 -1.18
CA SER A 39 -1.42 -9.72 -1.52
C SER A 39 -1.04 -8.52 -0.64
N GLU A 40 -0.86 -8.73 0.67
CA GLU A 40 -0.60 -7.65 1.62
C GLU A 40 0.78 -7.04 1.43
N SER A 41 1.82 -7.86 1.25
CA SER A 41 3.14 -7.28 1.03
C SER A 41 3.24 -6.56 -0.32
N PHE A 42 2.45 -6.95 -1.34
CA PHE A 42 2.36 -6.19 -2.60
C PHE A 42 1.68 -4.85 -2.36
N TYR A 43 0.56 -4.82 -1.63
CA TYR A 43 -0.10 -3.57 -1.27
C TYR A 43 0.81 -2.65 -0.44
N LYS A 44 1.55 -3.20 0.52
CA LYS A 44 2.52 -2.43 1.32
C LYS A 44 3.63 -1.86 0.46
N GLU A 45 4.19 -2.64 -0.45
CA GLU A 45 5.23 -2.20 -1.37
C GLU A 45 4.71 -1.07 -2.26
N CYS A 46 3.56 -1.24 -2.91
CA CYS A 46 2.95 -0.18 -3.73
C CYS A 46 2.69 1.11 -2.94
N LEU A 47 2.24 1.01 -1.68
CA LEU A 47 2.05 2.17 -0.82
C LEU A 47 3.39 2.82 -0.48
N LYS A 48 4.41 2.02 -0.14
CA LYS A 48 5.74 2.51 0.20
C LYS A 48 6.35 3.23 -1.00
N GLU A 49 6.32 2.62 -2.18
CA GLU A 49 6.78 3.21 -3.45
C GLU A 49 6.02 4.49 -3.78
N HIS A 50 4.70 4.53 -3.57
CA HIS A 50 3.91 5.74 -3.80
C HIS A 50 4.21 6.86 -2.80
N LEU A 51 4.50 6.52 -1.55
CA LEU A 51 4.86 7.48 -0.51
C LEU A 51 6.30 7.98 -0.65
N GLU A 52 7.24 7.09 -1.01
CA GLU A 52 8.65 7.43 -1.26
C GLU A 52 8.83 8.17 -2.59
N GLY A 53 8.08 7.78 -3.62
CA GLY A 53 8.06 8.43 -4.94
C GLY A 53 7.32 9.77 -4.94
N LYS A 54 6.43 9.97 -3.97
CA LYS A 54 5.99 11.30 -3.59
C LYS A 54 7.04 11.93 -2.69
N HIS A 55 8.13 12.39 -3.31
CA HIS A 55 8.75 13.61 -2.84
C HIS A 55 7.60 14.58 -2.54
N PHE A 56 7.45 14.94 -1.28
CA PHE A 56 6.49 15.92 -0.84
C PHE A 56 6.74 17.16 -1.72
N GLU A 57 5.90 17.42 -2.72
CA GLU A 57 5.87 18.69 -3.45
C GLU A 57 5.28 19.77 -2.52
N GLY A 58 5.86 19.87 -1.34
CA GLY A 58 5.67 20.93 -0.38
C GLY A 58 7.01 21.63 -0.22
N GLY A 59 7.33 22.47 -1.20
CA GLY A 59 8.28 23.57 -1.06
C GLY A 59 9.76 23.18 -1.01
N SER A 60 10.43 23.38 -2.14
CA SER A 60 11.85 23.75 -2.16
C SER A 60 12.05 25.00 -1.30
N GLY A 61 12.56 24.81 -0.09
CA GLY A 61 12.91 25.90 0.79
C GLY A 61 13.60 25.34 2.03
N ASP A 62 14.79 25.86 2.31
CA ASP A 62 15.54 25.68 3.55
C ASP A 62 14.65 26.08 4.75
N GLN A 63 13.77 25.18 5.18
CA GLN A 63 12.87 25.38 6.30
C GLN A 63 13.07 24.19 7.24
N LYS A 64 13.72 24.49 8.37
CA LYS A 64 13.91 23.59 9.50
C LYS A 64 12.54 22.97 9.84
N GLN A 65 12.33 21.72 9.46
CA GLN A 65 11.06 21.02 9.72
C GLN A 65 10.88 20.88 11.22
N ASP A 66 9.94 21.64 11.80
CA ASP A 66 9.52 21.45 13.19
C ASP A 66 9.02 20.01 13.37
N THR A 67 9.34 19.40 14.50
CA THR A 67 8.76 18.10 14.85
C THR A 67 7.24 18.21 14.93
N PHE A 68 6.55 17.09 14.70
CA PHE A 68 5.09 17.02 14.77
C PHE A 68 4.54 17.60 16.10
N GLU A 69 5.21 17.32 17.22
CA GLU A 69 4.85 17.83 18.54
C GLU A 69 4.96 19.36 18.64
N ALA A 70 6.06 19.94 18.18
CA ALA A 70 6.26 21.39 18.20
C ALA A 70 5.21 22.11 17.34
N ARG A 71 4.83 21.52 16.22
CA ARG A 71 3.78 22.07 15.34
C ARG A 71 2.39 21.96 15.97
N MET A 72 2.06 20.86 16.63
CA MET A 72 0.80 20.71 17.37
C MET A 72 0.68 21.73 18.50
N GLN A 73 1.78 22.03 19.20
CA GLN A 73 1.80 23.05 20.24
C GLN A 73 1.48 24.44 19.68
N LYS A 74 2.04 24.80 18.52
CA LYS A 74 1.72 26.06 17.83
C LYS A 74 0.23 26.14 17.43
N TYR A 75 -0.38 25.03 17.03
CA TYR A 75 -1.83 24.98 16.76
C TYR A 75 -2.66 25.24 18.01
N PHE A 76 -2.33 24.59 19.13
CA PHE A 76 -3.01 24.83 20.42
C PHE A 76 -2.82 26.27 20.91
N ASN A 77 -1.69 26.89 20.61
CA ASN A 77 -1.42 28.29 20.91
C ASN A 77 -2.14 29.27 19.97
N GLY A 78 -2.81 28.79 18.92
CA GLY A 78 -3.48 29.63 17.92
C GLY A 78 -2.52 30.32 16.96
N GLU A 79 -1.27 29.86 16.86
CA GLU A 79 -0.25 30.45 15.98
C GLU A 79 -0.37 29.96 14.52
N ILE A 80 -1.16 28.91 14.28
CA ILE A 80 -1.42 28.36 12.94
C ILE A 80 -2.89 27.95 12.77
N ASP A 81 -3.50 28.36 11.66
CA ASP A 81 -4.87 28.01 11.30
C ASP A 81 -4.91 26.72 10.45
N GLY A 82 -4.97 25.59 11.15
CA GLY A 82 -5.22 24.27 10.54
C GLY A 82 -4.25 23.17 10.97
N ILE A 83 -4.80 21.98 11.19
CA ILE A 83 -4.04 20.75 11.42
C ILE A 83 -3.68 20.17 10.03
N PRO A 84 -2.41 19.88 9.73
CA PRO A 84 -2.00 19.28 8.47
C PRO A 84 -2.49 17.83 8.30
#